data_AF-A0A317YTT7-F1
#
_entry.id   AF-A0A317YTT7-F1
#
_cell.length_a   1.000
_cell.length_b   1.000
_cell.length_c   1.000
_cell.angle_alpha   90.00
_cell.angle_beta   90.00
_cell.angle_gamma   90.00
#
_symmetry.space_group_name_H-M   'P 1'
#
loop_
_entity.id
_entity.type
_entity.pdbx_description
1 polymer ?
#
loop_
_entity_poly.entity_id
_entity_poly.type
_entity_poly.pdbx_seq_one_letter_code
_entity_poly.pdbx_strand_id
1 'polypeptide(L)'
;MEKLKNKVVELENENNITLIDSLGQYFTDIENDNNGRFNVEYVLLNKVEHDNGKMYYEVQINRTEEVPFDDMVTKDNVDALESKWLELDQAGENYIESALFKNKKDAKDYITLVLKGYNTFEKAAKEVGVLRDSLV
;
A
#
# COMPACT_ATOMS: atom_id res chain seq x y z
N MET A 1 18.65 5.65 -3.09
CA MET A 1 17.34 6.18 -2.65
C MET A 1 17.04 7.56 -3.23
N GLU A 2 17.92 8.56 -3.12
CA GLU A 2 17.66 9.91 -3.67
C GLU A 2 17.35 9.95 -5.18
N LYS A 3 18.00 9.09 -5.98
CA LYS A 3 17.75 9.02 -7.44
C LYS A 3 16.32 8.65 -7.83
N LEU A 4 15.56 7.93 -6.99
CA LEU A 4 14.18 7.56 -7.29
C LEU A 4 13.20 8.66 -6.86
N LYS A 5 13.50 9.39 -5.77
CA LYS A 5 12.74 10.57 -5.37
C LYS A 5 12.77 11.67 -6.43
N ASN A 6 13.92 11.87 -7.09
CA ASN A 6 14.05 12.83 -8.19
C ASN A 6 13.33 12.44 -9.49
N LYS A 7 12.70 11.26 -9.55
CA LYS A 7 11.90 10.81 -10.70
C LYS A 7 10.40 11.00 -10.50
N VAL A 8 9.99 11.40 -9.29
CA VAL A 8 8.62 11.83 -9.03
C VAL A 8 8.32 13.02 -9.92
N VAL A 9 7.17 12.98 -10.59
CA VAL A 9 6.70 14.07 -11.43
C VAL A 9 5.92 15.04 -10.57
N GLU A 10 6.43 16.26 -10.45
CA GLU A 10 5.67 17.38 -9.89
C GLU A 10 4.72 17.92 -10.96
N LEU A 11 3.42 18.03 -10.63
CA LEU A 11 2.39 18.60 -11.50
C LEU A 11 1.83 19.86 -10.85
N GLU A 12 1.54 20.87 -11.66
CA GLU A 12 0.99 22.13 -11.17
C GLU A 12 -0.44 21.98 -10.61
N ASN A 13 -1.13 20.86 -10.88
CA ASN A 13 -2.49 20.61 -10.41
C ASN A 13 -2.79 19.11 -10.24
N GLU A 14 -2.44 18.56 -9.07
CA GLU A 14 -2.52 17.11 -8.76
C GLU A 14 -3.95 16.54 -8.79
N ASN A 15 -4.98 17.39 -8.74
CA ASN A 15 -6.39 16.96 -8.64
C ASN A 15 -7.04 16.56 -9.98
N ASN A 16 -6.38 16.78 -11.11
CA ASN A 16 -6.96 16.53 -12.44
C ASN A 16 -6.49 15.20 -13.04
N ILE A 17 -6.68 14.12 -12.28
CA ILE A 17 -6.21 12.77 -12.61
C ILE A 17 -7.40 11.83 -12.71
N THR A 18 -7.48 11.10 -13.82
CA THR A 18 -8.50 10.06 -14.06
C THR A 18 -7.84 8.69 -14.00
N LEU A 19 -8.38 7.79 -13.18
CA LEU A 19 -7.97 6.39 -13.14
C LEU A 19 -8.33 5.69 -14.45
N ILE A 20 -7.34 5.04 -15.06
CA ILE A 20 -7.50 4.30 -16.31
C ILE A 20 -7.41 2.80 -16.06
N ASP A 21 -6.49 2.36 -15.20
CA ASP A 21 -6.30 0.94 -14.87
C ASP A 21 -5.65 0.78 -13.50
N SER A 22 -6.04 -0.26 -12.75
CA SER A 22 -5.35 -0.63 -11.50
C SER A 22 -4.39 -1.77 -11.79
N LEU A 23 -3.09 -1.54 -11.59
CA LEU A 23 -2.02 -2.42 -12.03
C LEU A 23 -1.46 -3.32 -10.94
N GLY A 24 -1.84 -3.10 -9.68
CA GLY A 24 -1.45 -3.94 -8.56
C GLY A 24 -1.56 -3.26 -7.21
N GLN A 25 -1.51 -4.08 -6.16
CA GLN A 25 -1.55 -3.70 -4.76
C GLN A 25 -0.32 -4.26 -4.05
N TYR A 26 0.21 -3.48 -3.10
CA TYR A 26 1.37 -3.83 -2.30
C TYR A 26 1.12 -3.43 -0.85
N PHE A 27 1.68 -4.16 0.10
CA PHE A 27 1.56 -3.86 1.53
C PHE A 27 2.90 -3.36 2.04
N THR A 28 2.90 -2.23 2.74
CA THR A 28 4.12 -1.58 3.25
C THR A 28 4.24 -1.70 4.76
N ASP A 29 3.12 -1.65 5.47
CA ASP A 29 3.12 -1.78 6.93
C ASP A 29 1.86 -2.47 7.46
N ILE A 30 2.02 -3.21 8.55
CA ILE A 30 0.92 -3.82 9.32
C ILE A 30 1.30 -3.62 10.78
N GLU A 31 0.51 -2.86 11.51
CA GLU A 31 0.80 -2.46 12.89
C GLU A 31 -0.34 -2.87 13.81
N ASN A 32 -0.02 -3.43 14.98
CA ASN A 32 -1.00 -3.64 16.04
C ASN A 32 -1.11 -2.37 16.90
N ASP A 33 -2.33 -1.85 17.08
CA ASP A 33 -2.57 -0.63 17.86
C ASP A 33 -2.51 -0.83 19.39
N ASN A 34 -2.22 -2.07 19.83
CA ASN A 34 -2.22 -2.58 21.20
C ASN A 34 -3.59 -2.62 21.89
N ASN A 35 -4.69 -2.50 21.13
CA ASN A 35 -6.07 -2.57 21.61
C ASN A 35 -6.91 -3.64 20.88
N GLY A 36 -6.26 -4.68 20.35
CA GLY A 36 -6.94 -5.75 19.59
C GLY A 36 -7.28 -5.34 18.16
N ARG A 37 -6.61 -4.33 17.62
CA ARG A 37 -6.84 -3.86 16.25
C ARG A 37 -5.52 -3.70 15.50
N PHE A 38 -5.65 -3.65 14.18
CA PHE A 38 -4.52 -3.48 13.28
C PHE A 38 -4.73 -2.29 12.36
N ASN A 39 -3.65 -1.62 12.03
CA ASN A 39 -3.60 -0.66 10.94
C ASN A 39 -2.83 -1.28 9.79
N VAL A 40 -3.35 -1.16 8.58
CA VAL A 40 -2.75 -1.72 7.37
C VAL A 40 -2.43 -0.58 6.42
N GLU A 41 -1.14 -0.35 6.18
CA GLU A 41 -0.68 0.57 5.14
C GLU A 41 -0.41 -0.23 3.86
N TYR A 42 -0.98 0.26 2.77
CA TYR A 42 -0.88 -0.40 1.50
C TYR A 42 -0.82 0.62 0.36
N VAL A 43 -0.36 0.16 -0.79
CA VAL A 43 -0.02 0.99 -1.94
C VAL A 43 -0.68 0.43 -3.18
N LEU A 44 -1.40 1.28 -3.90
CA LEU A 44 -1.95 0.97 -5.20
C LEU A 44 -1.04 1.53 -6.29
N LEU A 45 -0.72 0.69 -7.27
CA LEU A 45 -0.08 1.10 -8.51
C LEU A 45 -1.14 1.28 -9.58
N ASN A 46 -1.42 2.52 -9.95
CA ASN A 46 -2.45 2.85 -10.93
C ASN A 46 -1.81 3.38 -12.22
N LYS A 47 -2.51 3.16 -13.33
CA LYS A 47 -2.30 3.90 -14.58
C LYS A 47 -3.34 4.99 -14.63
N VAL A 48 -2.89 6.22 -14.80
CA VAL A 48 -3.75 7.39 -14.76
C VAL A 48 -3.52 8.31 -15.94
N GLU A 49 -4.53 9.08 -16.31
CA GLU A 49 -4.46 10.16 -17.31
C GLU A 49 -4.63 11.51 -16.61
N HIS A 50 -3.71 12.45 -16.87
CA HIS A 50 -3.86 13.84 -16.45
C HIS A 50 -4.60 14.63 -17.52
N ASP A 51 -5.30 15.69 -17.14
CA ASP A 51 -6.04 16.59 -18.08
C ASP A 51 -5.21 17.18 -19.24
N ASN A 52 -3.87 17.10 -19.15
CA ASN A 52 -2.94 17.54 -20.17
C ASN A 52 -2.76 16.47 -21.27
N GLY A 53 -3.54 15.38 -21.21
CA GLY A 53 -3.56 14.25 -22.13
C GLY A 53 -2.37 13.29 -21.96
N LYS A 54 -1.57 13.43 -20.90
CA LYS A 54 -0.44 12.54 -20.64
C LYS A 54 -0.81 11.43 -19.65
N MET A 55 -0.25 10.27 -19.92
CA MET A 55 -0.38 9.08 -19.09
C MET A 55 0.75 9.01 -18.07
N TYR A 56 0.39 8.65 -16.84
CA TYR A 56 1.32 8.46 -15.74
C TYR A 56 1.04 7.14 -15.01
N TYR A 57 2.00 6.76 -14.18
CA TYR A 57 1.89 5.67 -13.24
C TYR A 57 1.89 6.27 -11.84
N GLU A 58 0.76 6.18 -11.18
CA GLU A 58 0.55 6.69 -9.84
C GLU A 58 0.85 5.59 -8.82
N VAL A 59 1.59 5.98 -7.79
CA VAL A 59 1.79 5.21 -6.57
C VAL A 59 0.95 5.90 -5.50
N GLN A 60 -0.21 5.35 -5.19
CA GLN A 60 -1.14 5.88 -4.20
C GLN A 60 -0.93 5.14 -2.87
N ILE A 61 -0.65 5.87 -1.79
CA ILE A 61 -0.43 5.31 -0.44
C ILE A 61 -1.70 5.52 0.38
N ASN A 62 -2.25 4.42 0.89
CA ASN A 62 -3.48 4.39 1.67
C ASN A 62 -3.23 3.70 3.01
N ARG A 63 -4.05 4.03 4.02
CA ARG A 63 -4.06 3.33 5.30
C ARG A 63 -5.48 3.05 5.73
N THR A 64 -5.73 1.78 6.05
CA THR A 64 -6.94 1.34 6.75
C THR A 64 -6.64 1.28 8.23
N GLU A 65 -7.43 1.96 9.04
CA GLU A 65 -7.26 2.00 10.50
C GLU A 65 -8.25 1.08 11.20
N GLU A 66 -7.88 0.65 12.41
CA GLU A 66 -8.77 -0.06 13.34
C GLU A 66 -9.35 -1.40 12.83
N VAL A 67 -8.59 -2.17 12.04
CA VAL A 67 -8.97 -3.51 11.59
C VAL A 67 -9.14 -4.45 12.80
N PRO A 68 -10.36 -4.94 13.11
CA PRO A 68 -10.59 -5.70 14.33
C PRO A 68 -10.01 -7.11 14.23
N PHE A 69 -9.07 -7.44 15.12
CA PHE A 69 -8.44 -8.76 15.22
C PHE A 69 -7.81 -8.96 16.60
N ASP A 70 -8.52 -9.65 17.48
CA ASP A 70 -8.14 -9.79 18.90
C ASP A 70 -7.08 -10.86 19.18
N ASP A 71 -6.53 -11.48 18.14
CA ASP A 71 -5.55 -12.56 18.24
C ASP A 71 -4.13 -12.12 17.87
N MET A 72 -3.14 -12.85 18.40
CA MET A 72 -1.77 -12.75 17.91
C MET A 72 -1.71 -13.29 16.47
N VAL A 73 -1.04 -12.57 15.58
CA VAL A 73 -0.87 -13.02 14.19
C VAL A 73 0.18 -14.13 14.12
N THR A 74 -0.24 -15.26 13.60
CA THR A 74 0.55 -16.47 13.37
C THR A 74 0.35 -16.93 11.93
N LYS A 75 1.11 -17.93 11.52
CA LYS A 75 0.95 -18.54 10.19
C LYS A 75 -0.45 -19.12 9.96
N ASP A 76 -1.14 -19.55 11.00
CA ASP A 76 -2.43 -20.22 10.87
C ASP A 76 -3.61 -19.23 10.75
N ASN A 77 -3.42 -17.95 11.10
CA ASN A 77 -4.51 -16.97 11.15
C ASN A 77 -4.23 -15.65 10.39
N VAL A 78 -3.08 -15.50 9.74
CA VAL A 78 -2.76 -14.29 8.95
C VAL A 78 -3.76 -14.03 7.82
N ASP A 79 -4.24 -15.08 7.15
CA ASP A 79 -5.26 -14.99 6.10
C ASP A 79 -6.61 -14.51 6.67
N ALA A 80 -6.89 -14.80 7.95
CA ALA A 80 -8.09 -14.31 8.62
C ALA A 80 -8.00 -12.81 8.91
N LEU A 81 -6.82 -12.30 9.27
CA LEU A 81 -6.59 -10.86 9.40
C LEU A 81 -6.72 -10.16 8.03
N GLU A 82 -6.13 -10.72 6.97
CA GLU A 82 -6.29 -10.17 5.61
C GLU A 82 -7.76 -10.15 5.19
N SER A 83 -8.51 -11.22 5.47
CA SER A 83 -9.95 -11.29 5.18
C SER A 83 -10.73 -10.22 5.95
N LYS A 84 -10.40 -9.99 7.23
CA LYS A 84 -11.02 -8.91 8.04
C LYS A 84 -10.73 -7.53 7.48
N TRP A 85 -9.51 -7.31 7.00
CA TRP A 85 -9.14 -6.07 6.34
C TRP A 85 -9.91 -5.87 5.02
N LEU A 86 -10.06 -6.92 4.19
CA LEU A 86 -10.83 -6.87 2.95
C LEU A 86 -12.34 -6.68 3.15
N GLU A 87 -12.89 -7.10 4.31
CA GLU A 87 -14.29 -6.88 4.69
C GLU A 87 -14.58 -5.41 5.03
N LEU A 88 -13.57 -4.65 5.43
CA LEU A 88 -13.75 -3.24 5.75
C LEU A 88 -13.90 -2.43 4.47
N ASP A 89 -14.76 -1.42 4.56
CA ASP A 89 -14.91 -0.47 3.46
C ASP A 89 -13.60 0.30 3.29
N GLN A 90 -12.85 -0.09 2.27
CA GLN A 90 -11.65 0.60 1.82
C GLN A 90 -11.98 2.06 1.40
N ALA A 91 -13.25 2.43 1.20
CA ALA A 91 -13.61 3.84 1.02
C ALA A 91 -13.50 4.69 2.31
N GLY A 92 -13.40 4.07 3.48
CA GLY A 92 -13.08 4.73 4.76
C GLY A 92 -11.59 4.99 4.98
N GLU A 93 -10.75 4.68 3.99
CA GLU A 93 -9.31 4.85 4.07
C GLU A 93 -8.87 6.32 4.14
N ASN A 94 -7.85 6.53 4.94
CA ASN A 94 -7.12 7.77 4.93
C ASN A 94 -6.16 7.70 3.73
N TYR A 95 -6.50 8.37 2.62
CA TYR A 95 -5.54 8.70 1.57
C TYR A 95 -4.41 9.52 2.20
N ILE A 96 -3.19 9.00 2.16
CA ILE A 96 -2.03 9.64 2.79
C ILE A 96 -1.35 10.56 1.78
N GLU A 97 -0.92 10.00 0.64
CA GLU A 97 -0.10 10.68 -0.36
C GLU A 97 -0.15 9.91 -1.69
N SER A 98 0.16 10.58 -2.81
CA SER A 98 0.45 9.91 -4.08
C SER A 98 1.72 10.45 -4.74
N ALA A 99 2.38 9.59 -5.52
CA ALA A 99 3.55 9.94 -6.30
C ALA A 99 3.40 9.49 -7.75
N LEU A 100 3.67 10.39 -8.70
CA LEU A 100 3.49 10.13 -10.14
C LEU A 100 4.82 9.84 -10.83
N PHE A 101 4.81 8.88 -11.76
CA PHE A 101 5.96 8.46 -12.53
C PHE A 101 5.63 8.37 -14.01
N LYS A 102 6.61 8.67 -14.88
CA LYS A 102 6.44 8.59 -16.34
C LYS A 102 6.37 7.16 -16.87
N ASN A 103 6.89 6.19 -16.12
CA ASN A 103 6.91 4.78 -16.54
C ASN A 103 6.66 3.82 -15.37
N LYS A 104 6.11 2.65 -15.70
CA LYS A 104 5.76 1.59 -14.75
C LYS A 104 6.94 1.08 -13.94
N LYS A 105 8.13 1.03 -14.54
CA LYS A 105 9.31 0.46 -13.90
C LYS A 105 9.75 1.35 -12.74
N ASP A 106 9.83 2.65 -12.94
CA ASP A 106 10.24 3.59 -11.89
C ASP A 106 9.24 3.61 -10.73
N ALA A 107 7.93 3.54 -11.02
CA ALA A 107 6.89 3.40 -10.00
C ALA A 107 7.06 2.09 -9.19
N LYS A 108 7.28 0.96 -9.87
CA LYS A 108 7.54 -0.33 -9.20
C LYS A 108 8.84 -0.33 -8.39
N ASP A 109 9.89 0.27 -8.92
CA ASP A 109 11.16 0.42 -8.22
C ASP A 109 10.98 1.29 -6.97
N TYR A 110 10.17 2.35 -7.04
CA TYR A 110 9.84 3.18 -5.88
C TYR A 110 9.09 2.39 -4.81
N ILE A 111 8.03 1.67 -5.18
CA ILE A 111 7.27 0.81 -4.26
C ILE A 111 8.20 -0.19 -3.57
N THR A 112 8.99 -0.94 -4.34
CA THR A 112 9.78 -2.06 -3.80
C THR A 112 11.07 -1.64 -3.09
N LEU A 113 11.72 -0.56 -3.54
CA LEU A 113 13.04 -0.16 -3.02
C LEU A 113 12.99 1.02 -2.04
N VAL A 114 11.97 1.88 -2.14
CA VAL A 114 11.82 3.06 -1.28
C VAL A 114 10.77 2.78 -0.21
N LEU A 115 9.55 2.40 -0.62
CA LEU A 115 8.47 2.09 0.33
C LEU A 115 8.58 0.70 0.93
N LYS A 116 9.45 -0.17 0.37
CA LYS A 116 9.62 -1.57 0.77
C LYS A 116 8.33 -2.39 0.69
N GLY A 117 7.46 -2.08 -0.27
CA GLY A 117 6.19 -2.77 -0.45
C GLY A 117 6.33 -4.24 -0.86
N TYR A 118 5.44 -5.08 -0.32
CA TYR A 118 5.37 -6.51 -0.55
C TYR A 118 4.08 -6.89 -1.28
N ASN A 119 4.15 -7.88 -2.19
CA ASN A 119 3.00 -8.25 -3.02
C ASN A 119 1.94 -9.11 -2.31
N THR A 120 2.20 -9.55 -1.08
CA THR A 120 1.28 -10.40 -0.31
C THR A 120 1.22 -9.92 1.13
N PHE A 121 0.04 -10.05 1.74
CA PHE A 121 -0.21 -9.65 3.12
C PHE A 121 0.68 -10.44 4.09
N GLU A 122 0.74 -11.77 3.95
CA GLU A 122 1.60 -12.65 4.77
C GLU A 122 3.07 -12.21 4.76
N LYS A 123 3.59 -11.84 3.57
CA LYS A 123 5.00 -11.44 3.46
C LYS A 123 5.24 -10.11 4.16
N ALA A 124 4.34 -9.14 4.01
CA ALA A 124 4.43 -7.89 4.76
C ALA A 124 4.35 -8.17 6.27
N ALA A 125 3.36 -8.93 6.73
CA ALA A 125 3.16 -9.25 8.15
C ALA A 125 4.40 -9.89 8.77
N LYS A 126 5.09 -10.77 8.01
CA LYS A 126 6.36 -11.37 8.41
C LYS A 126 7.51 -10.37 8.49
N GLU A 127 7.69 -9.55 7.47
CA GLU A 127 8.84 -8.66 7.36
C GLU A 127 8.74 -7.46 8.32
N VAL A 128 7.53 -7.01 8.65
CA VAL A 128 7.28 -5.99 9.67
C VAL A 128 7.27 -6.54 11.10
N GLY A 129 7.33 -7.87 11.26
CA GLY A 129 7.45 -8.54 12.55
C GLY A 129 6.13 -8.73 13.32
N VAL A 130 4.99 -8.54 12.65
CA VAL A 130 3.66 -8.84 13.22
C VAL A 130 3.38 -10.34 13.22
N LEU A 131 3.77 -11.04 12.16
CA LEU A 131 3.59 -12.49 12.07
C LEU A 131 4.66 -13.18 12.90
N ARG A 132 4.22 -13.87 13.97
CA ARG A 132 5.10 -14.71 14.76
C ARG A 132 5.18 -16.10 14.15
N ASP A 133 6.40 -16.57 13.93
CA ASP A 133 6.61 -18.00 13.73
C ASP A 133 6.11 -18.72 14.98
N SER A 134 5.31 -19.77 14.79
CA SER A 134 4.76 -20.58 15.90
C SER A 134 5.89 -20.91 16.88
N LEU A 135 5.70 -20.58 18.16
CA LEU A 135 6.57 -21.05 19.23
C LEU A 135 6.43 -22.58 19.26
N VAL A 136 7.41 -23.27 18.68
CA VAL A 136 7.62 -24.71 18.87
C VAL A 136 8.31 -24.91 20.21
#